data_AF-A0A3C0VB72-F1
#
_entry.id   AF-A0A3C0VB72-F1
#
_cell.length_a   1.000
_cell.length_b   1.000
_cell.length_c   1.000
_cell.angle_alpha   90.00
_cell.angle_beta   90.00
_cell.angle_gamma   90.00
#
_symmetry.space_group_name_H-M   'P 1'
#
loop_
_entity.id
_entity.type
_entity.pdbx_description
1 polymer ?
#
loop_
_entity_poly.entity_id
_entity_poly.type
_entity_poly.pdbx_seq_one_letter_code
_entity_poly.pdbx_strand_id
1 'polypeptide(L)'
;KWVCYTLVAYNRNSRVFLYDVEGKATTPLTDDFFDNLNPCFDAKGDYLYFLSSRSFDVQMDFYEDNHVIANPYQVMAVQLQAGRKPPFLGNEPKDAKEAAGAAGGTGLELDGIGARIFPLPVPAGNYFYLRAGKGKAVWCSVPKFTEDEYDEIFKPRGATKWTLHIFDTAAGEMRTVEQKIADYALSANGERLLCRAGGGIFQTALQGAYDGRRIGDGLSLDRMTYRVDTLAEWGQIFSDAWRWYDEFFYDAGMHGRDWKAIGERYRARIPFLSSRDELNWLMSQMVGELRVGHAYISGGDGGPAPAPSTPV
;
A
#
# COMPACT_ATOMS: atom_id res chain seq x y z
N LYS A 1 3.16 5.87 -19.47
CA LYS A 1 2.12 5.39 -20.42
C LYS A 1 1.01 4.62 -19.73
N TRP A 2 1.30 3.61 -18.89
CA TRP A 2 0.28 2.81 -18.23
C TRP A 2 0.21 3.03 -16.72
N VAL A 3 -0.99 2.93 -16.15
CA VAL A 3 -1.25 2.87 -14.71
C VAL A 3 -2.01 1.58 -14.42
N CYS A 4 -1.62 0.85 -13.37
CA CYS A 4 -2.38 -0.30 -12.88
C CYS A 4 -3.05 0.03 -11.55
N TYR A 5 -4.29 -0.43 -11.39
CA TYR A 5 -5.08 -0.18 -10.19
C TYR A 5 -6.12 -1.28 -10.01
N THR A 6 -6.84 -1.25 -8.89
CA THR A 6 -7.94 -2.17 -8.62
C THR A 6 -9.25 -1.42 -8.51
N LEU A 7 -10.34 -2.06 -8.92
CA LEU A 7 -11.69 -1.63 -8.60
C LEU A 7 -12.48 -2.82 -8.06
N VAL A 8 -13.29 -2.56 -7.04
CA VAL A 8 -14.18 -3.53 -6.42
C VAL A 8 -15.36 -3.78 -7.36
N ALA A 9 -15.58 -5.04 -7.73
CA ALA A 9 -16.72 -5.48 -8.52
C ALA A 9 -17.97 -5.68 -7.64
N TYR A 10 -19.12 -5.94 -8.26
CA TYR A 10 -20.40 -6.11 -7.56
C TYR A 10 -20.37 -7.22 -6.51
N ASN A 11 -19.63 -8.29 -6.78
CA ASN A 11 -19.43 -9.41 -5.86
C ASN A 11 -18.40 -9.12 -4.73
N ARG A 12 -17.92 -7.88 -4.62
CA ARG A 12 -16.88 -7.40 -3.69
C ARG A 12 -15.46 -7.90 -3.95
N ASN A 13 -15.24 -8.69 -5.00
CA ASN A 13 -13.88 -9.02 -5.43
C ASN A 13 -13.27 -7.85 -6.20
N SER A 14 -12.01 -7.57 -5.94
CA SER A 14 -11.23 -6.56 -6.63
C SER A 14 -10.69 -7.13 -7.94
N ARG A 15 -10.86 -6.39 -9.03
CA ARG A 15 -10.28 -6.70 -10.34
C ARG A 15 -9.10 -5.80 -10.60
N VAL A 16 -8.06 -6.31 -11.25
CA VAL A 16 -6.95 -5.48 -11.73
C VAL A 16 -7.34 -4.83 -13.05
N PHE A 17 -7.08 -3.53 -13.18
CA PHE A 17 -7.27 -2.74 -14.38
C PHE A 17 -5.95 -2.12 -14.84
N LEU A 18 -5.84 -1.95 -16.16
CA LEU A 18 -4.80 -1.19 -16.82
C LEU A 18 -5.44 0.04 -17.46
N TYR A 19 -4.90 1.22 -17.15
CA TYR A 19 -5.31 2.48 -17.76
C TYR A 19 -4.20 2.99 -18.68
N ASP A 20 -4.54 3.18 -19.95
CA ASP A 20 -3.69 3.89 -20.91
C ASP A 20 -3.84 5.39 -20.70
N VAL A 21 -2.78 6.05 -20.24
CA VAL A 21 -2.78 7.50 -20.01
C VAL A 21 -2.89 8.28 -21.33
N GLU A 22 -2.31 7.76 -22.41
CA GLU A 22 -2.33 8.41 -23.72
C GLU A 22 -3.68 8.17 -24.40
N GLY A 23 -4.09 6.90 -24.49
CA GLY A 23 -5.35 6.49 -25.11
C GLY A 23 -6.61 6.77 -24.28
N LYS A 24 -6.46 7.11 -22.99
CA LYS A 24 -7.54 7.33 -22.02
C LYS A 24 -8.53 6.17 -21.96
N ALA A 25 -8.01 4.95 -22.06
CA ALA A 25 -8.79 3.73 -22.09
C ALA A 25 -8.46 2.84 -20.89
N THR A 26 -9.50 2.25 -20.31
CA THR A 26 -9.38 1.29 -19.21
C THR A 26 -9.67 -0.12 -19.73
N THR A 27 -8.75 -1.05 -19.45
CA THR A 27 -8.88 -2.45 -19.81
C THR A 27 -8.79 -3.32 -18.55
N PRO A 28 -9.75 -4.21 -18.29
CA PRO A 28 -9.62 -5.18 -17.20
C PRO A 28 -8.52 -6.20 -17.53
N LEU A 29 -7.60 -6.38 -16.59
CA LEU A 29 -6.55 -7.40 -16.67
C LEU A 29 -7.02 -8.75 -16.11
N THR A 30 -7.87 -8.72 -15.09
CA THR A 30 -8.46 -9.91 -14.48
C THR A 30 -10.00 -9.89 -14.59
N ASP A 31 -10.59 -11.07 -14.50
CA ASP A 31 -12.00 -11.23 -14.16
C ASP A 31 -12.24 -10.90 -12.67
N ASP A 32 -13.49 -11.05 -12.23
CA ASP A 32 -13.95 -10.86 -10.85
C ASP A 32 -14.16 -12.16 -10.08
N PHE A 33 -13.71 -13.31 -10.58
CA PHE A 33 -13.89 -14.58 -9.88
C PHE A 33 -13.04 -14.65 -8.60
N PHE A 34 -11.81 -14.13 -8.67
CA PHE A 34 -10.91 -13.99 -7.52
C PHE A 34 -10.83 -12.54 -7.03
N ASP A 35 -10.58 -12.33 -5.74
CA ASP A 35 -10.16 -11.02 -5.24
C ASP A 35 -8.67 -10.79 -5.56
N ASN A 36 -8.35 -9.63 -6.13
CA ASN A 36 -7.01 -9.30 -6.61
C ASN A 36 -6.56 -7.93 -6.08
N LEU A 37 -5.41 -7.89 -5.42
CA LEU A 37 -4.92 -6.74 -4.67
C LEU A 37 -3.50 -6.33 -5.08
N ASN A 38 -3.14 -5.09 -4.78
CA ASN A 38 -1.78 -4.54 -4.93
C ASN A 38 -1.11 -4.79 -6.30
N PRO A 39 -1.73 -4.44 -7.43
CA PRO A 39 -1.07 -4.54 -8.73
C PRO A 39 0.11 -3.57 -8.79
N CYS A 40 1.25 -4.03 -9.32
CA CYS A 40 2.43 -3.21 -9.51
C CYS A 40 3.27 -3.67 -10.71
N PHE A 41 3.75 -2.72 -11.50
CA PHE A 41 4.70 -3.02 -12.58
C PHE A 41 6.10 -3.25 -12.03
N ASP A 42 6.84 -4.18 -12.64
CA ASP A 42 8.29 -4.20 -12.49
C ASP A 42 8.91 -2.97 -13.15
N ALA A 43 10.04 -2.51 -12.61
CA ALA A 43 10.78 -1.37 -13.14
C ALA A 43 11.27 -1.57 -14.59
N LYS A 44 11.50 -2.81 -15.02
CA LYS A 44 11.86 -3.11 -16.43
C LYS A 44 10.66 -3.14 -17.36
N GLY A 45 9.45 -3.31 -16.84
CA GLY A 45 8.23 -3.45 -17.64
C GLY A 45 8.03 -4.83 -18.27
N ASP A 46 8.78 -5.85 -17.84
CA ASP A 46 8.61 -7.24 -18.33
C ASP A 46 7.39 -7.92 -17.68
N TYR A 47 7.12 -7.57 -16.42
CA TYR A 47 6.08 -8.17 -15.60
C TYR A 47 5.23 -7.13 -14.87
N LEU A 48 3.98 -7.50 -14.60
CA LEU A 48 3.14 -6.90 -13.56
C LEU A 48 2.86 -7.97 -12.50
N TYR A 49 2.92 -7.62 -11.22
CA TYR A 49 2.58 -8.51 -10.13
C TYR A 49 1.33 -8.06 -9.41
N PHE A 50 0.58 -8.99 -8.86
CA PHE A 50 -0.56 -8.72 -7.99
C PHE A 50 -0.74 -9.87 -6.99
N LEU A 51 -1.39 -9.60 -5.86
CA LEU A 51 -1.84 -10.64 -4.94
C LEU A 51 -3.21 -11.12 -5.35
N SER A 52 -3.49 -12.41 -5.22
CA SER A 52 -4.81 -12.94 -5.53
C SER A 52 -5.26 -13.97 -4.51
N SER A 53 -6.46 -13.77 -3.96
CA SER A 53 -7.11 -14.72 -3.06
C SER A 53 -7.65 -15.89 -3.88
N ARG A 54 -6.80 -16.88 -4.16
CA ARG A 54 -7.11 -18.02 -5.05
C ARG A 54 -6.59 -19.36 -4.55
N SER A 55 -6.10 -19.38 -3.31
CA SER A 55 -5.75 -20.61 -2.61
C SER A 55 -6.95 -21.06 -1.78
N PHE A 56 -7.54 -22.20 -2.15
CA PHE A 56 -8.68 -22.81 -1.44
C PHE A 56 -8.21 -24.01 -0.61
N ASP A 57 -7.06 -23.87 0.03
CA ASP A 57 -6.61 -24.84 1.03
C ASP A 57 -7.42 -24.62 2.32
N VAL A 58 -8.45 -25.45 2.48
CA VAL A 58 -9.47 -25.32 3.53
C VAL A 58 -9.12 -26.24 4.69
N GLN A 59 -9.21 -25.71 5.91
CA GLN A 59 -9.20 -26.50 7.14
C GLN A 59 -10.54 -26.36 7.88
N MET A 60 -10.85 -27.31 8.76
CA MET A 60 -11.99 -27.19 9.67
C MET A 60 -11.58 -26.39 10.90
N ASP A 61 -12.45 -25.49 11.36
CA ASP A 61 -12.33 -24.92 12.69
C ASP A 61 -12.52 -26.04 13.74
N PHE A 62 -11.78 -25.96 14.86
CA PHE A 62 -11.83 -26.99 15.89
C PHE A 62 -13.02 -26.84 16.85
N TYR A 63 -13.55 -25.62 17.01
CA TYR A 63 -14.65 -25.30 17.91
C TYR A 63 -15.97 -25.13 17.17
N GLU A 64 -15.93 -24.59 15.96
CA GLU A 64 -17.11 -24.39 15.12
C GLU A 64 -17.13 -25.40 13.96
N ASP A 65 -18.32 -25.90 13.59
CA ASP A 65 -18.48 -26.71 12.38
C ASP A 65 -18.45 -25.79 11.13
N ASN A 66 -17.28 -25.20 10.89
CA ASN A 66 -17.08 -24.19 9.86
C ASN A 66 -15.70 -24.35 9.18
N HIS A 67 -15.61 -23.85 7.95
CA HIS A 67 -14.41 -23.90 7.14
C HIS A 67 -13.58 -22.63 7.32
N VAL A 68 -12.27 -22.78 7.42
CA VAL A 68 -11.30 -21.67 7.51
C VAL A 68 -10.32 -21.76 6.35
N ILE A 69 -10.11 -20.65 5.65
CA ILE A 69 -9.04 -20.51 4.65
C ILE A 69 -7.88 -19.78 5.31
N ALA A 70 -6.88 -20.52 5.77
CA ALA A 70 -5.78 -19.97 6.56
C ALA A 70 -4.78 -19.16 5.72
N ASN A 71 -4.62 -19.52 4.45
CA ASN A 71 -3.60 -18.97 3.54
C ASN A 71 -4.22 -18.68 2.17
N PRO A 72 -5.05 -17.62 2.05
CA PRO A 72 -5.86 -17.39 0.84
C PRO A 72 -5.05 -16.84 -0.35
N TYR A 73 -3.95 -16.10 -0.10
CA TYR A 73 -3.29 -15.33 -1.14
C TYR A 73 -2.14 -16.10 -1.81
N GLN A 74 -2.08 -15.98 -3.14
CA GLN A 74 -0.92 -16.30 -3.96
C GLN A 74 -0.37 -15.02 -4.60
N VAL A 75 0.95 -14.97 -4.83
CA VAL A 75 1.58 -13.92 -5.61
C VAL A 75 1.51 -14.31 -7.09
N MET A 76 0.89 -13.46 -7.90
CA MET A 76 0.69 -13.67 -9.32
C MET A 76 1.61 -12.76 -10.13
N ALA A 77 2.11 -13.26 -11.25
CA ALA A 77 2.87 -12.52 -12.24
C ALA A 77 2.15 -12.55 -13.58
N VAL A 78 2.03 -11.40 -14.22
CA VAL A 78 1.55 -11.23 -15.58
C VAL A 78 2.74 -10.93 -16.46
N GLN A 79 2.96 -11.77 -17.46
CA GLN A 79 3.93 -11.48 -18.50
C GLN A 79 3.35 -10.47 -19.49
N LEU A 80 3.99 -9.31 -19.61
CA LEU A 80 3.43 -8.16 -20.35
C LEU A 80 3.65 -8.24 -21.86
N GLN A 81 4.59 -9.07 -22.30
CA GLN A 81 4.86 -9.34 -23.71
C GLN A 81 4.58 -10.81 -24.03
N ALA A 82 4.04 -11.08 -25.21
CA ALA A 82 4.00 -12.45 -25.72
C ALA A 82 5.43 -12.96 -25.99
N GLY A 83 5.62 -14.27 -25.83
CA GLY A 83 6.89 -14.93 -26.14
C GLY A 83 7.31 -15.93 -25.09
N ARG A 84 8.58 -15.85 -24.70
CA ARG A 84 9.26 -16.86 -23.86
C ARG A 84 8.59 -16.98 -22.50
N LYS A 85 8.23 -18.19 -22.07
CA LYS A 85 7.61 -18.40 -20.75
C LYS A 85 8.48 -17.82 -19.62
N PRO A 86 7.88 -17.39 -18.50
CA PRO A 86 8.66 -16.87 -17.38
C PRO A 86 9.71 -17.88 -16.89
N PRO A 87 10.95 -17.44 -16.58
CA PRO A 87 12.06 -18.32 -16.22
C PRO A 87 11.80 -19.12 -14.94
N PHE A 88 10.93 -18.63 -14.05
CA PHE A 88 10.55 -19.30 -12.81
C PHE A 88 9.55 -20.46 -12.99
N LEU A 89 9.04 -20.71 -14.21
CA LEU A 89 8.16 -21.86 -14.48
C LEU A 89 8.92 -23.17 -14.73
N GLY A 90 10.25 -23.16 -14.69
CA GLY A 90 11.09 -24.38 -14.66
C GLY A 90 11.08 -25.27 -15.92
N ASN A 91 10.34 -24.92 -16.97
CA ASN A 91 10.18 -25.74 -18.17
C ASN A 91 10.62 -25.02 -19.44
N GLU A 92 11.94 -24.94 -19.64
CA GLU A 92 12.48 -24.68 -20.96
C GLU A 92 13.34 -25.83 -21.49
N PRO A 93 13.05 -26.32 -22.71
CA PRO A 93 14.00 -27.11 -23.47
C PRO A 93 15.30 -26.32 -23.66
N LYS A 94 16.45 -26.99 -23.51
CA LYS A 94 17.81 -26.41 -23.64
C LYS A 94 18.08 -25.71 -25.00
N ASP A 95 17.21 -25.89 -25.99
CA ASP A 95 17.35 -25.35 -27.35
C ASP A 95 16.71 -23.95 -27.54
N ALA A 96 16.04 -23.39 -26.52
CA ALA A 96 15.51 -22.02 -26.59
C ALA A 96 16.60 -20.91 -26.55
N LYS A 97 17.88 -21.30 -26.54
CA LYS A 97 19.01 -20.37 -26.56
C LYS A 97 19.23 -19.68 -27.91
N GLU A 98 18.62 -20.18 -28.99
CA GLU A 98 18.78 -19.62 -30.35
C GLU A 98 17.65 -18.69 -30.80
N ALA A 99 16.56 -18.55 -30.05
CA ALA A 99 15.48 -17.59 -30.33
C ALA A 99 15.66 -16.23 -29.61
N ALA A 100 16.87 -15.91 -29.14
CA ALA A 100 17.20 -14.66 -28.47
C ALA A 100 17.19 -13.42 -29.40
N GLY A 101 16.88 -13.59 -30.69
CA GLY A 101 16.92 -12.54 -31.71
C GLY A 101 15.59 -11.86 -32.06
N ALA A 102 14.45 -12.26 -31.48
CA ALA A 102 13.13 -11.78 -31.95
C ALA A 102 12.16 -11.21 -30.87
N ALA A 103 12.50 -11.29 -29.58
CA ALA A 103 11.72 -10.64 -28.51
C ALA A 103 12.35 -9.27 -28.17
N GLY A 104 12.31 -8.35 -29.14
CA GLY A 104 12.87 -7.00 -29.05
C GLY A 104 11.82 -5.89 -28.98
N GLY A 105 10.58 -6.23 -28.64
CA GLY A 105 9.54 -5.22 -28.41
C GLY A 105 9.77 -4.50 -27.08
N THR A 106 9.51 -3.20 -27.03
CA THR A 106 9.30 -2.49 -25.77
C THR A 106 7.80 -2.19 -25.67
N GLY A 107 7.14 -2.60 -24.59
CA GLY A 107 5.73 -2.28 -24.36
C GLY A 107 4.84 -3.44 -23.89
N LEU A 108 3.62 -3.07 -23.50
CA LEU A 108 2.55 -3.94 -23.03
C LEU A 108 1.74 -4.46 -24.22
N GLU A 109 1.58 -5.78 -24.33
CA GLU A 109 0.69 -6.44 -25.28
C GLU A 109 -0.58 -6.91 -24.56
N LEU A 110 -1.75 -6.46 -25.02
CA LEU A 110 -3.03 -6.81 -24.39
C LEU A 110 -3.63 -8.11 -24.94
N ASP A 111 -3.34 -8.45 -26.19
CA ASP A 111 -3.90 -9.64 -26.82
C ASP A 111 -3.43 -10.90 -26.10
N GLY A 112 -4.37 -11.69 -25.60
CA GLY A 112 -4.09 -12.91 -24.85
C GLY A 112 -3.48 -12.72 -23.45
N ILE A 113 -3.50 -11.50 -22.90
CA ILE A 113 -2.82 -11.19 -21.61
C ILE A 113 -3.33 -12.03 -20.43
N GLY A 114 -4.62 -12.41 -20.42
CA GLY A 114 -5.18 -13.27 -19.38
C GLY A 114 -4.58 -14.68 -19.35
N ALA A 115 -4.11 -15.19 -20.50
CA ALA A 115 -3.42 -16.48 -20.58
C ALA A 115 -1.95 -16.41 -20.14
N ARG A 116 -1.43 -15.19 -19.88
CA ARG A 116 -0.06 -14.91 -19.45
C ARG A 116 0.04 -14.62 -17.95
N ILE A 117 -0.96 -15.05 -17.18
CA ILE A 117 -1.00 -14.91 -15.71
C ILE A 117 -0.54 -16.22 -15.07
N PHE A 118 0.52 -16.15 -14.27
CA PHE A 118 1.16 -17.30 -13.64
C PHE A 118 1.35 -17.09 -12.14
N PRO A 119 1.10 -18.10 -11.30
CA PRO A 119 1.50 -18.01 -9.90
C PRO A 119 3.04 -18.06 -9.81
N LEU A 120 3.61 -17.26 -8.91
CA LEU A 120 5.01 -17.46 -8.53
C LEU A 120 5.15 -18.81 -7.80
N PRO A 121 6.29 -19.52 -7.94
CA PRO A 121 6.53 -20.82 -7.32
C PRO A 121 6.82 -20.68 -5.81
N VAL A 122 5.86 -20.11 -5.08
CA VAL A 122 5.93 -19.84 -3.66
C VAL A 122 4.66 -20.38 -2.98
N PRO A 123 4.72 -20.79 -1.70
CA PRO A 123 3.53 -21.18 -0.96
C PRO A 123 2.46 -20.07 -0.96
N ALA A 124 1.21 -20.45 -0.74
CA ALA A 124 0.17 -19.48 -0.43
C ALA A 124 0.35 -18.96 1.01
N GLY A 125 -0.20 -17.78 1.30
CA GLY A 125 -0.08 -17.19 2.64
C GLY A 125 -0.99 -15.99 2.88
N ASN A 126 -0.74 -15.31 3.99
CA ASN A 126 -1.38 -14.06 4.37
C ASN A 126 -0.49 -12.90 3.93
N TYR A 127 -0.64 -12.48 2.67
CA TYR A 127 0.24 -11.53 2.01
C TYR A 127 -0.40 -10.16 1.85
N PHE A 128 0.42 -9.11 1.93
CA PHE A 128 0.01 -7.73 1.73
C PHE A 128 1.20 -6.86 1.32
N TYR A 129 0.89 -5.62 0.90
CA TYR A 129 1.88 -4.62 0.49
C TYR A 129 2.81 -5.12 -0.62
N LEU A 130 2.31 -5.83 -1.62
CA LEU A 130 3.11 -6.26 -2.75
C LEU A 130 3.61 -5.04 -3.56
N ARG A 131 4.91 -5.04 -3.88
CA ARG A 131 5.58 -4.09 -4.78
C ARG A 131 6.58 -4.84 -5.64
N ALA A 132 7.05 -4.21 -6.71
CA ALA A 132 8.06 -4.78 -7.60
C ALA A 132 9.16 -3.77 -7.93
N GLY A 133 10.37 -4.27 -8.16
CA GLY A 133 11.53 -3.46 -8.51
C GLY A 133 12.66 -4.31 -9.07
N LYS A 134 13.15 -3.93 -10.25
CA LYS A 134 14.34 -4.51 -10.91
C LYS A 134 14.32 -6.04 -10.98
N GLY A 135 13.21 -6.61 -11.45
CA GLY A 135 13.03 -8.06 -11.59
C GLY A 135 12.82 -8.78 -10.26
N LYS A 136 12.43 -8.06 -9.20
CA LYS A 136 12.07 -8.66 -7.92
C LYS A 136 10.65 -8.27 -7.51
N ALA A 137 9.92 -9.23 -6.98
CA ALA A 137 8.66 -8.99 -6.29
C ALA A 137 8.92 -9.00 -4.77
N VAL A 138 8.37 -8.03 -4.06
CA VAL A 138 8.59 -7.82 -2.62
C VAL A 138 7.23 -7.71 -1.95
N TRP A 139 7.01 -8.41 -0.84
CA TRP A 139 5.75 -8.34 -0.10
C TRP A 139 5.95 -8.66 1.38
N CYS A 140 4.97 -8.25 2.19
CA CYS A 140 4.92 -8.58 3.60
C CYS A 140 4.02 -9.79 3.85
N SER A 141 4.28 -10.50 4.95
CA SER A 141 3.39 -11.53 5.45
C SER A 141 3.27 -11.56 6.97
N VAL A 142 2.21 -12.22 7.40
CA VAL A 142 1.97 -12.67 8.78
C VAL A 142 1.59 -14.14 8.79
N PRO A 143 1.80 -14.87 9.89
CA PRO A 143 1.32 -16.25 9.99
C PRO A 143 -0.21 -16.34 10.00
N LYS A 144 -0.89 -15.34 10.57
CA LYS A 144 -2.34 -15.23 10.64
C LYS A 144 -2.77 -13.77 10.77
N PHE A 145 -3.99 -13.45 10.36
CA PHE A 145 -4.62 -12.17 10.65
C PHE A 145 -5.47 -12.28 11.91
N THR A 146 -5.03 -11.65 13.00
CA THR A 146 -5.88 -11.36 14.16
C THR A 146 -6.31 -9.89 14.13
N GLU A 147 -7.11 -9.47 15.11
CA GLU A 147 -7.47 -8.06 15.30
C GLU A 147 -6.23 -7.15 15.36
N ASP A 148 -5.13 -7.60 15.99
CA ASP A 148 -3.91 -6.78 16.13
C ASP A 148 -3.16 -6.59 14.79
N GLU A 149 -3.16 -7.59 13.89
CA GLU A 149 -2.62 -7.41 12.55
C GLU A 149 -3.54 -6.53 11.69
N TYR A 150 -4.86 -6.72 11.80
CA TYR A 150 -5.84 -5.93 11.08
C TYR A 150 -5.75 -4.45 11.46
N ASP A 151 -5.79 -4.14 12.76
CA ASP A 151 -5.68 -2.79 13.27
C ASP A 151 -4.36 -2.13 12.87
N GLU A 152 -3.25 -2.87 12.89
CA GLU A 152 -1.96 -2.29 12.49
C GLU A 152 -1.87 -1.97 11.00
N ILE A 153 -2.58 -2.69 10.13
CA ILE A 153 -2.64 -2.37 8.69
C ILE A 153 -3.52 -1.15 8.43
N PHE A 154 -4.70 -1.07 9.06
CA PHE A 154 -5.67 0.01 8.81
C PHE A 154 -5.41 1.26 9.65
N LYS A 155 -4.73 1.13 10.79
CA LYS A 155 -4.32 2.21 11.70
C LYS A 155 -2.87 1.97 12.14
N PRO A 156 -1.88 2.19 11.26
CA PRO A 156 -0.47 1.90 11.56
C PRO A 156 0.03 2.68 12.77
N ARG A 157 0.52 1.95 13.78
CA ARG A 157 1.21 2.49 14.98
C ARG A 157 2.73 2.33 14.89
N GLY A 158 3.22 1.69 13.82
CA GLY A 158 4.65 1.48 13.56
C GLY A 158 5.21 0.24 14.26
N ALA A 159 4.37 -0.71 14.63
CA ALA A 159 4.81 -1.95 15.26
C ALA A 159 5.63 -2.82 14.29
N THR A 160 6.71 -3.41 14.79
CA THR A 160 7.66 -4.19 13.99
C THR A 160 7.27 -5.66 13.99
N LYS A 161 6.34 -6.04 13.11
CA LYS A 161 5.68 -7.37 13.13
C LYS A 161 5.68 -8.11 11.79
N TRP A 162 5.91 -7.42 10.66
CA TRP A 162 5.80 -8.02 9.33
C TRP A 162 7.04 -8.79 8.92
N THR A 163 6.85 -9.98 8.34
CA THR A 163 7.92 -10.70 7.64
C THR A 163 8.03 -10.14 6.23
N LEU A 164 9.23 -9.75 5.79
CA LEU A 164 9.46 -9.26 4.43
C LEU A 164 10.03 -10.38 3.54
N HIS A 165 9.38 -10.61 2.39
CA HIS A 165 9.80 -11.58 1.39
C HIS A 165 10.25 -10.86 0.12
N ILE A 166 11.30 -11.38 -0.51
CA ILE A 166 11.84 -10.90 -1.79
C ILE A 166 11.99 -12.11 -2.71
N PHE A 167 11.26 -12.11 -3.82
CA PHE A 167 11.39 -13.10 -4.89
C PHE A 167 12.21 -12.52 -6.03
N ASP A 168 13.26 -13.22 -6.43
CA ASP A 168 14.02 -12.90 -7.63
C ASP A 168 13.47 -13.66 -8.82
N THR A 169 12.99 -12.91 -9.81
CA THR A 169 12.31 -13.47 -10.99
C THR A 169 13.26 -14.26 -11.87
N ALA A 170 14.52 -13.82 -11.97
CA ALA A 170 15.52 -14.49 -12.82
C ALA A 170 16.04 -15.77 -12.16
N ALA A 171 16.21 -15.76 -10.83
CA ALA A 171 16.61 -16.95 -10.07
C ALA A 171 15.44 -17.92 -9.84
N GLY A 172 14.19 -17.43 -9.86
CA GLY A 172 13.02 -18.23 -9.51
C GLY A 172 12.98 -18.61 -8.02
N GLU A 173 13.62 -17.83 -7.16
CA GLU A 173 13.83 -18.14 -5.75
C GLU A 173 13.28 -17.01 -4.87
N MET A 174 12.58 -17.38 -3.79
CA MET A 174 12.17 -16.47 -2.73
C MET A 174 13.14 -16.52 -1.56
N ARG A 175 13.51 -15.35 -1.04
CA ARG A 175 14.21 -15.21 0.24
C ARG A 175 13.40 -14.39 1.21
N THR A 176 13.53 -14.74 2.48
CA THR A 176 12.91 -14.04 3.59
C THR A 176 13.97 -13.24 4.33
N VAL A 177 13.68 -11.96 4.58
CA VAL A 177 14.52 -11.10 5.40
C VAL A 177 14.39 -11.52 6.86
N GLU A 178 15.51 -11.61 7.57
CA GLU A 178 15.57 -12.14 8.94
C GLU A 178 14.93 -11.20 9.97
N GLN A 179 15.03 -9.89 9.76
CA GLN A 179 14.40 -8.92 10.64
C GLN A 179 12.93 -8.70 10.28
N LYS A 180 12.11 -8.56 11.31
CA LYS A 180 10.75 -8.03 11.17
C LYS A 180 10.80 -6.53 10.84
N ILE A 181 9.78 -6.05 10.15
CA ILE A 181 9.61 -4.63 9.81
C ILE A 181 8.22 -4.13 10.20
N ALA A 182 8.06 -2.81 10.23
CA ALA A 182 6.79 -2.13 10.41
C ALA A 182 6.20 -1.65 9.08
N ASP A 183 7.04 -1.28 8.12
CA ASP A 183 6.65 -0.91 6.76
C ASP A 183 7.88 -0.90 5.85
N TYR A 184 7.67 -0.87 4.53
CA TYR A 184 8.75 -0.68 3.57
C TYR A 184 8.30 0.11 2.33
N ALA A 185 9.28 0.70 1.65
CA ALA A 185 9.12 1.32 0.35
C ALA A 185 10.29 0.92 -0.57
N LEU A 186 10.01 0.89 -1.87
CA LEU A 186 11.04 0.79 -2.90
C LEU A 186 11.27 2.17 -3.52
N SER A 187 12.52 2.47 -3.89
CA SER A 187 12.80 3.66 -4.71
C SER A 187 12.06 3.57 -6.05
N ALA A 188 11.77 4.72 -6.68
CA ALA A 188 11.03 4.76 -7.94
C ALA A 188 11.68 3.95 -9.07
N ASN A 189 13.01 3.80 -9.06
CA ASN A 189 13.76 2.98 -10.00
C ASN A 189 13.88 1.49 -9.60
N GLY A 190 13.31 1.10 -8.45
CA GLY A 190 13.30 -0.27 -7.93
C GLY A 190 14.63 -0.79 -7.39
N GLU A 191 15.62 0.08 -7.18
CA GLU A 191 16.99 -0.34 -6.81
C GLU A 191 17.26 -0.33 -5.31
N ARG A 192 16.50 0.45 -4.53
CA ARG A 192 16.71 0.65 -3.10
C ARG A 192 15.48 0.20 -2.33
N LEU A 193 15.74 -0.40 -1.19
CA LEU A 193 14.75 -0.75 -0.18
C LEU A 193 14.92 0.21 1.00
N LEU A 194 13.82 0.81 1.44
CA LEU A 194 13.71 1.57 2.67
C LEU A 194 12.76 0.81 3.59
N CYS A 195 13.15 0.52 4.83
CA CYS A 195 12.32 -0.17 5.81
C CYS A 195 12.18 0.67 7.08
N ARG A 196 11.02 0.62 7.73
CA ARG A 196 10.85 1.05 9.12
C ARG A 196 10.90 -0.17 10.03
N ALA A 197 11.68 -0.11 11.11
CA ALA A 197 11.75 -1.17 12.12
C ALA A 197 12.23 -0.59 13.45
N GLY A 198 11.67 -1.04 14.58
CA GLY A 198 12.11 -0.62 15.93
C GLY A 198 12.14 0.91 16.14
N GLY A 199 11.23 1.66 15.49
CA GLY A 199 11.22 3.13 15.51
C GLY A 199 12.24 3.81 14.59
N GLY A 200 13.21 3.08 14.05
CA GLY A 200 14.20 3.58 13.10
C GLY A 200 13.80 3.39 11.64
N ILE A 201 14.56 4.04 10.75
CA ILE A 201 14.49 3.86 9.30
C ILE A 201 15.81 3.23 8.83
N PHE A 202 15.73 2.22 7.99
CA PHE A 202 16.86 1.45 7.47
C PHE A 202 16.84 1.47 5.94
N GLN A 203 18.01 1.42 5.32
CA GLN A 203 18.11 1.34 3.86
C GLN A 203 19.17 0.36 3.38
N THR A 204 18.95 -0.17 2.18
CA THR A 204 19.92 -0.98 1.44
C THR A 204 19.61 -0.99 -0.05
N ALA A 205 20.53 -1.50 -0.87
CA ALA A 205 20.19 -1.90 -2.23
C ALA A 205 19.24 -3.11 -2.19
N LEU A 206 18.23 -3.16 -3.06
CA LEU A 206 17.27 -4.26 -3.08
C LEU A 206 17.96 -5.62 -3.34
N GLN A 207 18.98 -5.65 -4.20
CA GLN A 207 19.83 -6.82 -4.38
C GLN A 207 20.57 -7.19 -3.09
N GLY A 208 21.09 -6.20 -2.35
CA GLY A 208 21.76 -6.43 -1.07
C GLY A 208 20.82 -6.96 0.01
N ALA A 209 19.55 -6.55 0.00
CA ALA A 209 18.52 -7.11 0.88
C ALA A 209 18.24 -8.58 0.55
N TYR A 210 18.15 -8.92 -0.73
CA TYR A 210 17.95 -10.29 -1.20
C TYR A 210 19.12 -11.21 -0.85
N ASP A 211 20.34 -10.80 -1.16
CA ASP A 211 21.55 -11.61 -0.93
C ASP A 211 21.86 -11.75 0.55
N GLY A 212 21.78 -10.65 1.30
CA GLY A 212 22.12 -10.60 2.71
C GLY A 212 20.97 -10.92 3.66
N ARG A 213 19.74 -11.12 3.15
CA ARG A 213 18.51 -11.34 3.95
C ARG A 213 18.34 -10.33 5.10
N ARG A 214 18.69 -9.07 4.84
CA ARG A 214 18.73 -8.01 5.86
C ARG A 214 18.21 -6.67 5.35
N ILE A 215 17.65 -5.86 6.25
CA ILE A 215 17.12 -4.52 5.92
C ILE A 215 18.19 -3.44 5.73
N GLY A 216 19.45 -3.74 6.06
CA GLY A 216 20.58 -2.84 5.86
C GLY A 216 20.87 -1.91 7.03
N ASP A 217 21.39 -0.73 6.71
CA ASP A 217 21.95 0.21 7.69
C ASP A 217 20.91 1.24 8.13
N GLY A 218 20.99 1.64 9.40
CA GLY A 218 20.14 2.69 9.96
C GLY A 218 20.46 4.07 9.37
N LEU A 219 19.42 4.82 9.04
CA LEU A 219 19.49 6.23 8.66
C LEU A 219 19.41 7.11 9.91
N SER A 220 20.46 7.86 10.22
CA SER A 220 20.40 8.90 11.25
C SER A 220 19.70 10.14 10.67
N LEU A 221 18.57 10.49 11.30
CA LEU A 221 17.81 11.71 11.01
C LEU A 221 17.99 12.77 12.10
N ASP A 222 18.89 12.55 13.07
CA ASP A 222 19.05 13.41 14.26
C ASP A 222 19.49 14.84 13.93
N ARG A 223 20.03 15.05 12.73
CA ARG A 223 20.46 16.35 12.22
C ARG A 223 19.44 17.00 11.28
N MET A 224 18.32 16.31 10.99
CA MET A 224 17.27 16.85 10.14
C MET A 224 16.44 17.83 10.95
N THR A 225 16.55 19.11 10.59
CA THR A 225 15.72 20.17 11.17
C THR A 225 14.84 20.77 10.09
N TYR A 226 13.65 21.18 10.49
CA TYR A 226 12.73 21.92 9.62
C TYR A 226 12.15 23.08 10.42
N ARG A 227 11.77 24.16 9.71
CA ARG A 227 11.16 25.33 10.32
C ARG A 227 9.64 25.17 10.26
N VAL A 228 9.00 25.31 11.41
CA VAL A 228 7.55 25.28 11.58
C VAL A 228 7.02 26.71 11.73
N ASP A 229 5.96 27.03 10.99
CA ASP A 229 5.11 28.20 11.26
C ASP A 229 3.75 27.68 11.70
N THR A 230 3.54 27.58 13.01
CA THR A 230 2.39 26.88 13.60
C THR A 230 1.07 27.51 13.18
N LEU A 231 0.98 28.84 13.15
CA LEU A 231 -0.27 29.52 12.78
C LEU A 231 -0.59 29.34 11.29
N ALA A 232 0.41 29.38 10.42
CA ALA A 232 0.22 29.09 9.01
C ALA A 232 -0.21 27.63 8.79
N GLU A 233 0.47 26.68 9.45
CA GLU A 233 0.14 25.25 9.37
C GLU A 233 -1.25 24.94 9.93
N TRP A 234 -1.64 25.54 11.06
CA TRP A 234 -2.98 25.35 11.63
C TRP A 234 -4.07 25.92 10.74
N GLY A 235 -3.81 27.07 10.09
CA GLY A 235 -4.67 27.62 9.06
C GLY A 235 -4.88 26.66 7.89
N GLN A 236 -3.82 25.98 7.47
CA GLN A 236 -3.84 24.98 6.40
C GLN A 236 -4.60 23.71 6.83
N ILE A 237 -4.26 23.12 7.99
CA ILE A 237 -4.92 21.93 8.55
C ILE A 237 -6.42 22.15 8.70
N PHE A 238 -6.82 23.29 9.28
CA PHE A 238 -8.22 23.65 9.42
C PHE A 238 -8.92 23.73 8.06
N SER A 239 -8.27 24.36 7.07
CA SER A 239 -8.86 24.56 5.74
C SER A 239 -9.03 23.23 5.00
N ASP A 240 -8.08 22.31 5.14
CA ASP A 240 -8.21 20.94 4.60
C ASP A 240 -9.33 20.17 5.28
N ALA A 241 -9.41 20.20 6.61
CA ALA A 241 -10.49 19.54 7.34
C ALA A 241 -11.86 20.12 6.94
N TRP A 242 -11.99 21.45 6.87
CA TRP A 242 -13.22 22.11 6.44
C TRP A 242 -13.62 21.72 5.01
N ARG A 243 -12.66 21.71 4.08
CA ARG A 243 -12.85 21.32 2.67
C ARG A 243 -13.24 19.85 2.53
N TRP A 244 -12.65 18.95 3.32
CA TRP A 244 -13.01 17.53 3.28
C TRP A 244 -14.48 17.29 3.61
N TYR A 245 -15.03 18.01 4.58
CA TYR A 245 -16.46 17.97 4.83
C TYR A 245 -17.25 18.62 3.68
N ASP A 246 -16.78 19.75 3.14
CA ASP A 246 -17.43 20.42 2.00
C ASP A 246 -17.57 19.49 0.77
N GLU A 247 -16.53 18.73 0.46
CA GLU A 247 -16.47 17.90 -0.76
C GLU A 247 -17.00 16.47 -0.56
N PHE A 248 -16.87 15.90 0.64
CA PHE A 248 -17.11 14.46 0.88
C PHE A 248 -18.14 14.15 1.96
N PHE A 249 -18.77 15.16 2.58
CA PHE A 249 -19.88 14.89 3.49
C PHE A 249 -21.05 14.27 2.73
N TYR A 250 -21.67 13.24 3.30
CA TYR A 250 -22.65 12.41 2.57
C TYR A 250 -23.91 13.17 2.18
N ASP A 251 -24.27 14.22 2.94
CA ASP A 251 -25.36 15.12 2.61
C ASP A 251 -24.78 16.42 2.06
N ALA A 252 -24.90 16.62 0.74
CA ALA A 252 -24.48 17.85 0.08
C ALA A 252 -25.17 19.11 0.64
N GLY A 253 -26.34 18.97 1.28
CA GLY A 253 -27.04 20.05 1.95
C GLY A 253 -26.52 20.37 3.37
N MET A 254 -25.50 19.65 3.85
CA MET A 254 -24.88 19.86 5.17
C MET A 254 -25.88 19.82 6.33
N HIS A 255 -26.91 18.99 6.23
CA HIS A 255 -28.07 18.95 7.14
C HIS A 255 -28.76 20.31 7.31
N GLY A 256 -28.80 21.12 6.24
CA GLY A 256 -29.38 22.45 6.22
C GLY A 256 -28.55 23.51 6.96
N ARG A 257 -27.27 23.26 7.21
CA ARG A 257 -26.35 24.21 7.87
C ARG A 257 -25.54 24.98 6.84
N ASP A 258 -25.32 26.26 7.12
CA ASP A 258 -24.42 27.10 6.32
C ASP A 258 -22.96 26.75 6.66
N TRP A 259 -22.42 25.76 5.95
CA TRP A 259 -21.06 25.26 6.18
C TRP A 259 -19.98 26.32 5.93
N LYS A 260 -20.24 27.25 5.00
CA LYS A 260 -19.34 28.37 4.72
C LYS A 260 -19.28 29.33 5.91
N ALA A 261 -20.44 29.78 6.41
CA ALA A 261 -20.49 30.67 7.56
C ALA A 261 -19.92 29.99 8.83
N ILE A 262 -20.17 28.69 9.01
CA ILE A 262 -19.56 27.90 10.08
C ILE A 262 -18.04 27.92 9.94
N GLY A 263 -17.49 27.57 8.77
CA GLY A 263 -16.05 27.56 8.52
C GLY A 263 -15.39 28.90 8.80
N GLU A 264 -15.96 30.00 8.31
CA GLU A 264 -15.47 31.36 8.56
C GLU A 264 -15.43 31.71 10.06
N ARG A 265 -16.50 31.38 10.78
CA ARG A 265 -16.61 31.63 12.23
C ARG A 265 -15.56 30.88 13.04
N TYR A 266 -15.28 29.62 12.70
CA TYR A 266 -14.26 28.84 13.40
C TYR A 266 -12.84 29.23 12.96
N ARG A 267 -12.60 29.51 11.67
CA ARG A 267 -11.30 29.96 11.15
C ARG A 267 -10.81 31.23 11.83
N ALA A 268 -11.71 32.17 12.13
CA ALA A 268 -11.38 33.40 12.83
C ALA A 268 -10.77 33.20 14.23
N ARG A 269 -10.89 31.99 14.81
CA ARG A 269 -10.34 31.65 16.13
C ARG A 269 -8.91 31.12 16.09
N ILE A 270 -8.39 30.74 14.91
CA ILE A 270 -7.06 30.14 14.76
C ILE A 270 -5.92 31.01 15.32
N PRO A 271 -5.92 32.36 15.15
CA PRO A 271 -4.84 33.20 15.69
C PRO A 271 -4.73 33.22 17.22
N PHE A 272 -5.74 32.71 17.93
CA PHE A 272 -5.78 32.69 19.40
C PHE A 272 -5.41 31.33 19.99
N LEU A 273 -5.11 30.35 19.13
CA LEU A 273 -4.72 29.02 19.58
C LEU A 273 -3.27 29.03 20.06
N SER A 274 -2.98 28.16 21.03
CA SER A 274 -1.67 27.98 21.66
C SER A 274 -1.15 26.55 21.57
N SER A 275 -1.98 25.59 21.16
CA SER A 275 -1.59 24.19 21.02
C SER A 275 -2.32 23.43 19.91
N ARG A 276 -1.74 22.29 19.52
CA ARG A 276 -2.36 21.34 18.58
C ARG A 276 -3.68 20.79 19.11
N ASP A 277 -3.82 20.63 20.42
CA ASP A 277 -5.04 20.14 21.08
C ASP A 277 -6.17 21.15 21.01
N GLU A 278 -5.88 22.44 21.17
CA GLU A 278 -6.89 23.49 21.00
C GLU A 278 -7.36 23.57 19.53
N LEU A 279 -6.49 23.33 18.55
CA LEU A 279 -6.90 23.18 17.15
C LEU A 279 -7.82 21.97 16.95
N ASN A 280 -7.47 20.80 17.51
CA ASN A 280 -8.33 19.61 17.45
C ASN A 280 -9.70 19.89 18.10
N TRP A 281 -9.72 20.54 19.26
CA TRP A 281 -10.95 20.93 19.92
C TRP A 281 -11.78 21.89 19.05
N LEU A 282 -11.15 22.93 18.49
CA LEU A 282 -11.81 23.92 17.62
C LEU A 282 -12.45 23.24 16.40
N MET A 283 -11.72 22.35 15.72
CA MET A 283 -12.23 21.58 14.59
C MET A 283 -13.34 20.61 15.01
N SER A 284 -13.22 19.98 16.19
CA SER A 284 -14.28 19.11 16.74
C SER A 284 -15.57 19.88 16.98
N GLN A 285 -15.49 21.11 17.50
CA GLN A 285 -16.65 21.97 17.67
C GLN A 285 -17.26 22.38 16.32
N MET A 286 -16.42 22.63 15.31
CA MET A 286 -16.88 22.97 13.96
C MET A 286 -17.67 21.83 13.33
N VAL A 287 -17.11 20.61 13.29
CA VAL A 287 -17.78 19.46 12.67
C VAL A 287 -18.99 19.00 13.48
N GLY A 288 -18.99 19.23 14.80
CA GLY A 288 -20.13 18.95 15.68
C GLY A 288 -21.40 19.73 15.32
N GLU A 289 -21.28 20.88 14.65
CA GLU A 289 -22.45 21.65 14.16
C GLU A 289 -23.27 20.89 13.11
N LEU A 290 -22.67 19.92 12.41
CA LEU A 290 -23.35 19.03 11.47
C LEU A 290 -24.24 17.99 12.16
N ARG A 291 -24.16 17.83 13.49
CA ARG A 291 -25.01 16.93 14.30
C ARG A 291 -25.04 15.49 13.80
N VAL A 292 -23.87 14.94 13.53
CA VAL A 292 -23.71 13.59 13.01
C VAL A 292 -22.75 12.79 13.91
N GLY A 293 -23.02 11.50 14.08
CA GLY A 293 -22.04 10.58 14.66
C GLY A 293 -20.88 10.31 13.69
N HIS A 294 -19.83 9.65 14.16
CA HIS A 294 -18.65 9.31 13.33
C HIS A 294 -17.90 10.48 12.66
N ALA A 295 -18.20 11.72 13.04
CA ALA A 295 -17.44 12.92 12.69
C ALA A 295 -16.28 13.13 13.68
N TYR A 296 -15.25 12.29 13.57
CA TYR A 296 -14.12 12.32 14.50
C TYR A 296 -13.02 13.28 14.02
N ILE A 297 -12.46 14.03 14.97
CA ILE A 297 -11.21 14.78 14.81
C ILE A 297 -10.25 14.27 15.89
N SER A 298 -9.08 13.80 15.50
CA SER A 298 -8.08 13.26 16.43
C SER A 298 -6.69 13.25 15.81
N GLY A 299 -5.66 13.10 16.66
CA GLY A 299 -4.27 12.92 16.22
C GLY A 299 -3.61 14.21 15.75
N GLY A 300 -2.58 14.04 14.91
CA GLY A 300 -1.65 15.11 14.51
C GLY A 300 -0.39 15.14 15.38
N ASP A 301 0.59 15.92 14.95
CA ASP A 301 1.83 16.13 15.67
C ASP A 301 1.65 17.20 16.76
N GLY A 302 1.93 16.83 18.03
CA GLY A 302 1.96 17.75 19.17
C GLY A 302 3.25 18.58 19.25
N GLY A 303 4.18 18.33 18.33
CA GLY A 303 5.52 18.87 18.35
C GLY A 303 6.45 18.10 19.29
N PRO A 304 7.76 18.37 19.22
CA PRO A 304 8.76 17.68 20.03
C PRO A 304 8.75 18.07 21.52
N ALA A 305 8.02 19.13 21.89
CA ALA A 305 7.97 19.64 23.26
C ALA A 305 6.64 19.25 23.92
N PRO A 306 6.65 18.68 25.14
CA PRO A 306 5.43 18.49 25.90
C PRO A 306 4.76 19.84 26.15
N ALA A 307 3.44 19.88 26.07
CA ALA A 307 2.68 21.08 26.44
C ALA A 307 3.08 21.49 27.87
N PRO A 308 3.30 22.78 28.15
CA PRO A 308 3.54 23.23 29.51
C PRO A 308 2.35 22.78 30.37
N SER A 309 2.63 22.16 31.51
CA SER A 309 1.61 21.75 32.47
C SER A 309 0.71 22.95 32.77
N THR A 310 -0.58 22.85 32.44
CA THR A 310 -1.56 23.83 32.92
C THR A 310 -1.91 23.43 34.35
N PRO A 311 -1.56 24.23 35.37
CA PRO A 311 -2.10 24.01 36.69
C PRO A 311 -3.59 24.40 36.64
N VAL A 312 -4.46 23.40 36.51
CA VAL A 312 -5.89 23.52 36.83
C VAL A 312 -6.12 22.87 38.17
#